data_AF-A0A0F9BE94-F1
#
_entry.id   AF-A0A0F9BE94-F1
#
_cell.length_a   1.000
_cell.length_b   1.000
_cell.length_c   1.000
_cell.angle_alpha   90.00
_cell.angle_beta   90.00
_cell.angle_gamma   90.00
#
_symmetry.space_group_name_H-M   'P 1'
#
loop_
_entity.id
_entity.type
_entity.pdbx_description
1 polymer ?
#
loop_
_entity_poly.entity_id
_entity_poly.type
_entity_poly.pdbx_seq_one_letter_code
_entity_poly.pdbx_strand_id
1 'polypeptide(L)'
;KLYSAKDEDGAPLYSGGPNYIHFNKDINPEFIEQLTSEVKRFRKGKLVWDKKNPGVTNEGLDLMVYARALVAMLNPAFEVILKKLHIKAEAIKAGEPVPKAGRKRRKIYSRVER
;
A
#
# COMPACT_ATOMS: atom_id res chain seq x y z
N LYS A 1 13.06 2.53 -28.67
CA LYS A 1 11.91 3.44 -28.46
C LYS A 1 10.93 2.72 -27.53
N LEU A 2 10.96 3.01 -26.24
CA LEU A 2 9.98 2.54 -25.26
C LEU A 2 9.37 3.80 -24.62
N TYR A 3 8.16 3.71 -24.08
CA TYR A 3 7.39 4.76 -23.40
C TYR A 3 6.59 5.72 -24.32
N SER A 4 5.30 5.40 -24.52
CA SER A 4 4.29 6.27 -25.15
C SER A 4 2.92 6.08 -24.49
N ALA A 5 2.86 6.14 -23.17
CA ALA A 5 1.61 6.38 -22.47
C ALA A 5 1.75 7.70 -21.72
N LYS A 6 0.75 8.57 -21.84
CA LYS A 6 0.63 9.81 -21.08
C LYS A 6 -0.57 9.67 -20.14
N ASP A 7 -0.49 10.26 -18.96
CA ASP A 7 -1.67 10.37 -18.09
C ASP A 7 -2.69 11.38 -18.66
N GLU A 8 -3.81 11.54 -17.95
CA GLU A 8 -4.91 12.47 -18.31
C GLU A 8 -4.45 13.93 -18.38
N ASP A 9 -3.31 14.24 -17.74
CA ASP A 9 -2.68 15.57 -17.66
C ASP A 9 -1.48 15.71 -18.62
N GLY A 10 -1.20 14.72 -19.47
CA GLY A 10 -0.13 14.77 -20.48
C GLY A 10 1.29 14.52 -19.95
N ALA A 11 1.46 14.15 -18.68
CA ALA A 11 2.74 13.77 -18.10
C ALA A 11 3.19 12.39 -18.60
N PRO A 12 4.49 12.20 -18.90
CA PRO A 12 4.99 10.90 -19.34
C PRO A 12 4.79 9.88 -18.23
N LEU A 13 3.94 8.86 -18.46
CA LEU A 13 3.92 7.66 -17.64
C LEU A 13 5.27 6.97 -17.88
N TYR A 14 6.24 7.22 -17.00
CA TYR A 14 7.31 6.25 -16.78
C TYR A 14 6.60 4.94 -16.51
N SER A 15 6.60 4.02 -17.48
CA SER A 15 5.79 2.83 -17.37
C SER A 15 6.30 2.09 -16.15
N GLY A 16 5.46 2.02 -15.11
CA GLY A 16 5.79 1.39 -13.84
C GLY A 16 6.25 -0.03 -14.12
N GLY A 17 7.57 -0.20 -14.17
CA GLY A 17 8.17 -1.51 -14.32
C GLY A 17 7.97 -2.30 -13.03
N PRO A 18 8.27 -3.60 -13.04
CA PRO A 18 8.46 -4.34 -11.80
C PRO A 18 9.43 -3.56 -10.90
N ASN A 19 9.05 -3.35 -9.63
CA ASN A 19 9.77 -2.58 -8.60
C ASN A 19 9.53 -1.06 -8.53
N TYR A 20 8.60 -0.50 -9.31
CA TYR A 20 8.11 0.86 -9.08
C TYR A 20 6.89 0.88 -8.14
N ILE A 21 6.83 1.90 -7.27
CA ILE A 21 5.67 2.17 -6.41
C ILE A 21 4.97 3.42 -6.94
N HIS A 22 3.68 3.31 -7.23
CA HIS A 22 2.86 4.45 -7.64
C HIS A 22 2.30 5.15 -6.40
N PHE A 23 2.53 6.46 -6.32
CA PHE A 23 1.94 7.32 -5.29
C PHE A 23 0.89 8.25 -5.91
N ASN A 24 -0.07 8.67 -5.11
CA ASN A 24 -0.98 9.75 -5.49
C ASN A 24 -0.19 11.06 -5.61
N LYS A 25 -0.58 11.95 -6.53
CA LYS A 25 0.00 13.31 -6.68
C LYS A 25 -0.11 14.11 -5.38
N ASP A 26 -1.19 13.90 -4.62
CA ASP A 26 -1.45 14.61 -3.36
C ASP A 26 -0.83 13.93 -2.12
N ILE A 27 0.11 13.01 -2.30
CA ILE A 27 0.74 12.33 -1.16
C ILE A 27 1.55 13.32 -0.34
N ASN A 28 1.47 13.20 0.99
CA ASN A 28 2.26 14.03 1.89
C ASN A 28 3.76 13.79 1.61
N PRO A 29 4.57 14.83 1.30
CA PRO A 29 6.01 14.69 1.10
C PRO A 29 6.72 14.05 2.29
N GLU A 30 6.26 14.33 3.52
CA GLU A 30 6.81 13.71 4.73
C GLU A 30 6.72 12.19 4.67
N PHE A 31 5.61 11.64 4.18
CA PHE A 31 5.45 10.19 4.03
C PHE A 31 6.54 9.61 3.11
N ILE A 32 6.89 10.30 2.02
CA ILE A 32 7.95 9.86 1.10
C ILE A 32 9.30 9.86 1.82
N GLU A 33 9.60 10.89 2.62
CA GLU A 33 10.83 10.94 3.42
C GLU A 33 10.91 9.78 4.41
N GLN A 34 9.79 9.47 5.08
CA GLN A 34 9.70 8.38 6.05
C GLN A 34 10.01 7.01 5.42
N LEU A 35 9.70 6.77 4.13
CA LEU A 35 10.02 5.51 3.43
C LEU A 35 11.53 5.23 3.34
N THR A 36 12.36 6.26 3.49
CA THR A 36 13.83 6.16 3.42
C THR A 36 14.50 6.59 4.73
N SER A 37 13.72 6.61 5.82
CA SER A 37 14.16 7.07 7.14
C SER A 37 15.22 6.19 7.79
N GLU A 38 15.41 4.95 7.33
CA GLU A 38 16.34 3.99 7.91
C GLU A 38 17.56 3.73 7.03
N VAL A 39 18.71 3.49 7.67
CA VAL A 39 19.98 3.15 7.04
C VAL A 39 20.63 2.00 7.79
N LYS A 40 21.38 1.17 7.07
CA LYS A 40 22.20 0.12 7.70
C LYS A 40 23.44 0.74 8.31
N ARG A 41 23.66 0.55 9.61
CA ARG A 41 24.88 0.95 10.32
C ARG A 41 25.54 -0.25 10.97
N PHE A 42 26.85 -0.20 11.09
CA PHE A 42 27.60 -1.23 11.83
C PHE A 42 27.69 -0.83 13.30
N ARG A 43 27.11 -1.62 14.20
CA ARG A 43 27.21 -1.44 15.66
C ARG A 43 27.65 -2.73 16.31
N LYS A 44 28.69 -2.67 17.14
CA LYS A 44 29.21 -3.80 17.93
C LYS A 44 29.40 -5.09 17.10
N GLY A 45 30.00 -4.98 15.91
CA GLY A 45 30.27 -6.14 15.05
C GLY A 45 29.07 -6.65 14.24
N LYS A 46 27.91 -5.97 14.29
CA LYS A 46 26.69 -6.38 13.59
C LYS A 46 26.12 -5.25 12.74
N LEU A 47 25.52 -5.62 11.61
CA LEU A 47 24.77 -4.69 10.77
C LEU A 47 23.37 -4.54 11.37
N VAL A 48 22.99 -3.31 11.71
CA VAL A 48 21.68 -2.96 12.29
C VAL A 48 21.01 -1.90 11.42
N TRP A 49 19.69 -1.93 11.34
CA TRP A 49 18.90 -0.85 10.77
C TRP A 49 18.71 0.23 11.84
N ASP A 50 19.11 1.45 11.51
CA ASP A 50 19.02 2.61 12.39
C ASP A 50 18.34 3.76 11.65
N LYS A 51 17.59 4.58 12.37
CA LYS A 51 17.10 5.84 11.83
C LYS A 51 18.27 6.70 11.35
N LYS A 52 18.10 7.34 10.20
CA LYS A 52 19.08 8.25 9.61
C LYS A 52 19.36 9.41 10.57
N ASN A 53 18.30 10.00 11.14
CA ASN A 53 18.36 11.06 12.13
C ASN A 53 17.37 10.79 13.28
N PRO A 54 17.64 11.23 14.52
CA PRO A 54 16.75 11.01 15.68
C PRO A 54 15.36 11.65 15.56
N GLY A 55 15.24 12.74 14.79
CA GLY A 55 13.98 13.47 14.60
C GLY A 55 13.11 12.96 13.45
N VAL A 56 13.56 11.94 12.72
CA VAL A 56 12.81 11.40 11.57
C VAL A 56 11.90 10.27 12.04
N THR A 57 10.62 10.41 11.73
CA THR A 57 9.61 9.37 11.90
C THR A 57 9.82 8.25 10.86
N ASN A 58 9.53 7.00 11.22
CA ASN A 58 9.66 5.84 10.32
C ASN A 58 8.33 5.09 10.15
N GLU A 59 7.23 5.64 10.67
CA GLU A 59 5.92 4.99 10.65
C GLU A 59 5.44 4.70 9.23
N GLY A 60 5.73 5.58 8.27
CA GLY A 60 5.41 5.35 6.85
C GLY A 60 6.10 4.10 6.29
N LEU A 61 7.36 3.85 6.63
CA LEU A 61 8.07 2.63 6.24
C LEU A 61 7.48 1.40 6.94
N ASP A 62 7.31 1.48 8.27
CA ASP A 62 6.78 0.39 9.09
C ASP A 62 5.40 -0.06 8.61
N LEU A 63 4.50 0.88 8.31
CA LEU A 63 3.17 0.59 7.78
C LEU A 63 3.22 -0.11 6.42
N MET A 64 4.13 0.29 5.53
CA MET A 64 4.29 -0.38 4.22
C MET A 64 4.81 -1.81 4.38
N VAL A 65 5.75 -2.04 5.29
CA VAL A 65 6.26 -3.37 5.62
C VAL A 65 5.16 -4.24 6.22
N TYR A 66 4.39 -3.72 7.18
CA TYR A 66 3.26 -4.46 7.77
C TYR A 66 2.16 -4.74 6.76
N ALA A 67 1.82 -3.78 5.90
CA ALA A 67 0.86 -4.00 4.83
C ALA A 67 1.32 -5.13 3.90
N ARG A 68 2.60 -5.15 3.53
CA ARG A 68 3.18 -6.22 2.72
C ARG A 68 3.16 -7.58 3.43
N ALA A 69 3.51 -7.61 4.71
CA ALA A 69 3.46 -8.81 5.53
C ALA A 69 2.03 -9.35 5.63
N LEU A 70 1.04 -8.48 5.87
CA LEU A 70 -0.37 -8.85 5.91
C LEU A 70 -0.86 -9.43 4.58
N VAL A 71 -0.45 -8.86 3.45
CA VAL A 71 -0.77 -9.43 2.14
C VAL A 71 -0.20 -10.85 2.00
N ALA A 72 1.05 -11.06 2.41
CA ALA A 72 1.67 -12.38 2.36
C ALA A 72 0.97 -13.37 3.30
N MET A 73 0.62 -12.95 4.52
CA MET A 73 -0.04 -13.79 5.53
C MET A 73 -1.47 -14.14 5.16
N LEU A 74 -2.24 -13.18 4.62
CA LEU A 74 -3.63 -13.38 4.26
C LEU A 74 -3.78 -14.09 2.90
N ASN A 75 -2.74 -14.06 2.05
CA ASN A 75 -2.72 -14.56 0.69
C ASN A 75 -4.05 -14.29 -0.06
N PRO A 76 -4.45 -13.01 -0.18
CA PRO A 76 -5.77 -12.68 -0.70
C PRO A 76 -5.86 -13.06 -2.18
N ALA A 77 -7.01 -13.60 -2.58
CA ALA A 77 -7.31 -13.87 -3.99
C ALA A 77 -7.56 -12.56 -4.76
N PHE A 78 -6.48 -11.88 -5.15
CA PHE A 78 -6.52 -10.57 -5.80
C PHE A 78 -7.39 -10.55 -7.06
N GLU A 79 -7.39 -11.62 -7.86
CA GLU A 79 -8.25 -11.76 -9.03
C GLU A 79 -9.74 -11.58 -8.72
N VAL A 80 -10.19 -12.16 -7.61
CA VAL A 80 -11.60 -12.06 -7.18
C VAL A 80 -11.90 -10.65 -6.67
N ILE A 81 -10.95 -10.04 -5.97
CA ILE A 81 -11.08 -8.68 -5.45
C ILE A 81 -11.15 -7.67 -6.60
N LEU A 82 -10.26 -7.80 -7.59
CA LEU A 82 -10.19 -6.94 -8.76
C LEU A 82 -11.48 -7.01 -9.59
N LYS A 83 -12.01 -8.22 -9.85
CA LYS A 83 -13.30 -8.38 -10.55
C LYS A 83 -14.43 -7.65 -9.84
N LYS A 84 -14.52 -7.76 -8.51
CA LYS A 84 -15.54 -7.06 -7.71
C LYS A 84 -15.38 -5.54 -7.75
N LEU A 85 -14.14 -5.04 -7.75
CA LEU A 85 -13.85 -3.61 -7.84
C LEU A 85 -14.23 -3.03 -9.21
N HIS A 86 -13.93 -3.75 -10.30
CA HIS A 86 -14.31 -3.33 -11.67
C HIS A 86 -15.82 -3.24 -11.83
N ILE A 87 -16.56 -4.28 -11.43
CA ILE A 87 -18.04 -4.28 -11.48
C ILE A 87 -18.60 -3.08 -10.71
N LYS A 88 -18.04 -2.79 -9.53
CA LYS A 88 -18.46 -1.64 -8.73
C LYS A 88 -18.16 -0.30 -9.41
N ALA A 89 -16.99 -0.17 -10.04
CA ALA A 89 -16.61 1.05 -10.77
C ALA A 89 -17.51 1.29 -11.99
N GLU A 90 -17.88 0.22 -12.71
CA GLU A 90 -18.83 0.29 -13.84
C GLU A 90 -20.24 0.70 -13.37
N ALA A 91 -20.74 0.12 -12.28
CA ALA A 91 -22.03 0.50 -11.70
C ALA A 91 -22.07 1.98 -11.27
N ILE A 92 -20.98 2.49 -10.68
CA ILE A 92 -20.86 3.91 -10.32
C ILE A 92 -20.91 4.79 -11.57
N LYS A 93 -20.18 4.42 -12.63
CA LYS A 93 -20.20 5.15 -13.90
C LYS A 93 -21.58 5.13 -14.57
N ALA A 94 -22.31 4.03 -14.44
CA ALA A 94 -23.67 3.87 -14.94
C ALA A 94 -24.73 4.60 -14.09
N GLY A 95 -24.34 5.25 -12.98
CA GLY A 95 -25.26 5.95 -12.08
C GLY A 95 -26.15 5.01 -11.25
N GLU A 96 -25.81 3.72 -11.19
CA GLU A 96 -26.58 2.74 -10.45
C GLU A 96 -26.32 2.86 -8.93
N PRO A 97 -27.34 2.66 -8.08
CA PRO A 97 -27.18 2.77 -6.64
C PRO A 97 -26.22 1.68 -6.13
N VAL A 98 -25.08 2.11 -5.57
CA VAL A 98 -24.10 1.20 -4.99
C VAL A 98 -24.74 0.48 -3.79
N PRO A 99 -24.81 -0.87 -3.78
CA PRO A 99 -25.40 -1.60 -2.67
C PRO A 99 -24.62 -1.31 -1.38
N LYS A 100 -25.31 -0.80 -0.36
CA LYS A 100 -24.71 -0.52 0.96
C LYS A 100 -24.19 -1.84 1.52
N ALA A 101 -22.89 -1.89 1.83
CA ALA A 101 -22.27 -3.07 2.41
C ALA A 101 -22.89 -3.38 3.78
N GLY A 102 -23.77 -4.38 3.83
CA GLY A 102 -24.28 -4.92 5.09
C GLY A 102 -23.13 -5.55 5.87
N ARG A 103 -22.67 -4.91 6.95
CA ARG A 103 -21.69 -5.51 7.87
C ARG A 103 -22.31 -6.75 8.51
N LYS A 104 -22.06 -7.93 7.97
CA LYS A 104 -22.27 -9.18 8.72
C LYS A 104 -21.21 -9.23 9.82
N ARG A 105 -21.62 -8.94 11.06
CA ARG A 105 -20.78 -9.15 12.26
C ARG A 105 -20.29 -10.60 12.25
N ARG A 106 -18.99 -10.82 12.08
CA ARG A 106 -18.39 -12.13 12.32
C ARG A 106 -18.41 -12.38 13.84
N LYS A 107 -18.95 -13.52 14.27
CA LYS A 107 -18.85 -13.98 15.67
C LYS A 107 -17.36 -14.14 16.00
N ILE A 108 -16.85 -13.28 16.87
CA ILE A 108 -15.52 -13.44 17.47
C ILE A 108 -15.67 -14.63 18.42
N TYR A 109 -15.02 -15.76 18.13
CA TYR A 109 -14.87 -16.82 19.12
C TYR A 109 -13.81 -16.35 20.11
N SER A 110 -14.25 -15.90 21.29
CA SER A 110 -13.37 -15.75 22.44
C SER A 110 -12.95 -17.16 22.91
N ARG A 111 -11.67 -17.48 22.74
CA ARG A 111 -10.99 -18.61 23.38
C ARG A 111 -9.63 -18.06 23.79
N VAL A 112 -9.16 -18.15 25.03
CA VAL A 112 -9.11 -19.31 25.93
C VAL A 112 -9.10 -18.77 27.37
N GLU A 113 -9.88 -19.37 28.27
CA GLU A 113 -9.69 -19.16 29.72
C GLU A 113 -8.39 -19.85 30.17
N ARG A 114 -7.64 -19.10 30.98
CA ARG A 114 -6.39 -19.39 31.71
C ARG A 114 -5.91 -20.84 31.79
#